data_AF-A0A7V8ZHZ8-F1
#
_entry.id   AF-A0A7V8ZHZ8-F1
#
_cell.length_a   1.000
_cell.length_b   1.000
_cell.length_c   1.000
_cell.angle_alpha   90.00
_cell.angle_beta   90.00
_cell.angle_gamma   90.00
#
_symmetry.space_group_name_H-M   'P 1'
#
loop_
_entity.id
_entity.type
_entity.pdbx_description
1 polymer ?
#
loop_
_entity_poly.entity_id
_entity_poly.type
_entity_poly.pdbx_seq_one_letter_code
_entity_poly.pdbx_strand_id
1 'polypeptide(L)'
;PTEVTPDPSLEKRTRRTFSTDKKLRILTQADACQRGELGALLRREKIYHHQLADWRREFAANGVAGLGKSVPGPQASQTPAQRRIEQLEKENRRLNRQLAMANDCLDLQKKAFSMLDRVSNGCDV
;
A
#
# COMPACT_ATOMS: atom_id res chain seq x y z
N PRO A 1 -9.74 36.55 41.42
CA PRO A 1 -9.18 35.55 40.47
C PRO A 1 -9.84 35.71 39.10
N THR A 2 -9.14 36.30 38.14
CA THR A 2 -9.61 36.44 36.76
C THR A 2 -9.38 35.12 36.03
N GLU A 3 -10.42 34.30 35.93
CA GLU A 3 -10.38 33.06 35.15
C GLU A 3 -10.40 33.42 33.65
N VAL A 4 -9.30 33.14 32.95
CA VAL A 4 -9.19 33.34 31.51
C VAL A 4 -9.60 32.03 30.84
N THR A 5 -10.81 31.98 30.28
CA THR A 5 -11.26 30.83 29.49
C THR A 5 -10.57 30.86 28.12
N PRO A 6 -9.71 29.87 27.80
CA PRO A 6 -9.03 29.83 26.51
C PRO A 6 -10.03 29.52 25.38
N ASP A 7 -9.90 30.21 24.25
CA ASP A 7 -10.70 29.94 23.05
C ASP A 7 -10.27 28.58 22.44
N PRO A 8 -11.18 27.58 22.34
CA PRO A 8 -10.88 26.25 21.81
C PRO A 8 -10.32 26.25 20.39
N SER A 9 -10.55 27.31 19.61
CA SER A 9 -9.99 27.45 18.26
C SER A 9 -8.47 27.66 18.25
N LEU A 10 -7.91 28.22 19.33
CA LEU A 10 -6.49 28.49 19.50
C LEU A 10 -5.70 27.26 20.00
N GLU A 11 -6.40 26.25 20.52
CA GLU A 11 -5.77 25.02 21.06
C GLU A 11 -5.36 24.01 19.97
N LYS A 12 -5.84 24.18 18.74
CA LYS A 12 -5.51 23.27 17.63
C LYS A 12 -4.09 23.54 17.11
N ARG A 13 -3.10 22.96 17.78
CA ARG A 13 -1.70 22.92 17.31
C ARG A 13 -1.58 22.07 16.05
N THR A 14 -1.90 22.66 14.90
CA THR A 14 -1.79 21.98 13.60
C THR A 14 -0.36 22.10 13.07
N ARG A 15 0.22 21.00 12.60
CA ARG A 15 1.54 21.01 11.97
C ARG A 15 1.45 21.72 10.61
N ARG A 16 2.36 22.65 10.34
CA ARG A 16 2.43 23.33 9.04
C ARG A 16 2.69 22.30 7.93
N THR A 17 1.86 22.32 6.89
CA THR A 17 1.98 21.48 5.69
C THR A 17 2.38 22.33 4.49
N PHE A 18 3.20 21.77 3.61
CA PHE A 18 3.54 22.39 2.33
C PHE A 18 2.99 21.50 1.22
N SER A 19 2.10 22.04 0.41
CA SER A 19 1.66 21.37 -0.81
C SER A 19 2.81 21.27 -1.81
N THR A 20 2.75 20.26 -2.68
CA THR A 20 3.72 20.03 -3.75
C THR A 20 3.87 21.27 -4.64
N ASP A 21 2.75 21.87 -5.04
CA ASP A 21 2.74 23.08 -5.89
C ASP A 21 3.43 24.26 -5.21
N LYS A 22 3.23 24.42 -3.89
CA LYS A 22 3.89 25.48 -3.13
C LYS A 22 5.39 25.26 -3.08
N LYS A 23 5.85 24.03 -2.83
CA LYS A 23 7.29 23.69 -2.86
C LYS A 23 7.90 23.97 -4.23
N LEU A 24 7.22 23.56 -5.30
CA LEU A 24 7.67 23.77 -6.68
C LEU A 24 7.79 25.25 -7.00
N ARG A 25 6.78 26.06 -6.68
CA ARG A 25 6.83 27.52 -6.85
C ARG A 25 8.01 28.16 -6.13
N ILE A 26 8.28 27.72 -4.89
CA ILE A 26 9.39 28.22 -4.10
C ILE A 26 10.73 27.83 -4.70
N LEU A 27 10.87 26.59 -5.20
CA LEU A 27 12.08 26.14 -5.87
C LEU A 27 12.34 26.96 -7.14
N THR A 28 11.33 27.14 -8.00
CA THR A 28 11.48 27.96 -9.22
C THR A 28 11.83 29.41 -8.90
N GLN A 29 11.26 29.98 -7.83
CA GLN A 29 11.61 31.33 -7.37
C GLN A 29 13.03 31.38 -6.81
N ALA A 30 13.44 30.38 -6.03
CA ALA A 30 14.77 30.29 -5.46
C ALA A 30 15.86 30.12 -6.52
N ASP A 31 15.55 29.47 -7.64
CA ASP A 31 16.45 29.30 -8.77
C ASP A 31 16.53 30.57 -9.65
N ALA A 32 15.47 31.38 -9.68
CA ALA A 32 15.45 32.68 -10.34
C ALA A 32 16.11 33.81 -9.51
N CYS A 33 16.30 33.62 -8.20
CA CYS A 33 16.90 34.64 -7.33
C CYS A 33 18.38 34.87 -7.62
N GLN A 34 18.79 36.14 -7.65
CA GLN A 34 20.19 36.53 -7.72
C GLN A 34 20.88 36.49 -6.34
N ARG A 35 22.20 36.65 -6.32
CA ARG A 35 23.01 36.57 -5.10
C ARG A 35 22.58 37.64 -4.09
N GLY A 36 21.99 37.20 -2.98
CA GLY A 36 21.50 38.07 -1.88
C GLY A 36 19.98 38.12 -1.75
N GLU A 37 19.22 37.80 -2.79
CA GLU A 37 17.75 37.87 -2.79
C GLU A 37 17.10 36.64 -2.14
N LEU A 38 17.81 35.51 -2.16
CA LEU A 38 17.34 34.24 -1.59
C LEU A 38 16.92 34.39 -0.12
N GLY A 39 17.68 35.18 0.67
CA GLY A 39 17.37 35.40 2.08
C GLY A 39 16.04 36.13 2.30
N ALA A 40 15.67 37.06 1.42
CA ALA A 40 14.39 37.76 1.48
C ALA A 40 13.22 36.83 1.14
N LEU A 41 13.39 35.98 0.11
CA LEU A 41 12.42 34.96 -0.28
C LEU A 41 12.15 33.98 0.87
N LEU A 42 13.21 33.45 1.50
CA LEU A 42 13.10 32.50 2.61
C LEU A 42 12.33 33.09 3.80
N ARG A 43 12.57 34.36 4.15
CA ARG A 43 11.85 35.06 5.22
C ARG A 43 10.38 35.29 4.87
N ARG A 44 10.08 35.68 3.62
CA ARG A 44 8.71 35.89 3.13
C ARG A 44 7.90 34.59 3.19
N GLU A 45 8.47 33.49 2.73
CA GLU A 45 7.83 32.17 2.73
C GLU A 45 7.96 31.44 4.10
N LYS A 46 8.65 32.06 5.07
CA LYS A 46 8.93 31.55 6.42
C LYS A 46 9.56 30.15 6.40
N ILE A 47 10.50 29.91 5.50
CA ILE A 47 11.23 28.65 5.35
C ILE A 47 12.72 28.83 5.64
N TYR A 48 13.37 27.76 6.07
CA TYR A 48 14.80 27.76 6.35
C TYR A 48 15.60 27.21 5.18
N HIS A 49 16.89 27.57 5.11
CA HIS A 49 17.80 27.11 4.07
C HIS A 49 17.90 25.57 3.98
N HIS A 50 17.92 24.87 5.13
CA HIS A 50 17.94 23.42 5.16
C HIS A 50 16.73 22.79 4.47
N GLN A 51 15.54 23.37 4.64
CA GLN A 51 14.32 22.87 3.99
C GLN A 51 14.39 23.02 2.47
N LEU A 52 14.96 24.12 1.99
CA LEU A 52 15.17 24.33 0.56
C LEU A 52 16.17 23.32 0.00
N ALA A 53 17.27 23.06 0.72
CA ALA A 53 18.26 22.07 0.31
C ALA A 53 17.67 20.65 0.27
N ASP A 54 16.86 20.29 1.26
CA ASP A 54 16.15 19.00 1.29
C ASP A 54 15.20 18.86 0.10
N TRP A 55 14.41 19.89 -0.20
CA TRP A 55 13.50 19.87 -1.35
C TRP A 55 14.24 19.80 -2.69
N ARG A 56 15.40 20.44 -2.82
CA ARG A 56 16.26 20.30 -4.01
C ARG A 56 16.74 18.86 -4.19
N ARG A 57 17.14 18.19 -3.11
CA ARG A 57 17.54 16.77 -3.13
C ARG A 57 16.36 15.86 -3.47
N GLU A 58 15.20 16.08 -2.86
CA GLU A 58 13.97 15.32 -3.14
C GLU A 58 13.54 15.46 -4.61
N PHE A 59 13.60 16.69 -5.14
CA PHE A 59 13.30 16.99 -6.54
C PHE A 59 14.30 16.37 -7.50
N ALA A 60 15.60 16.42 -7.19
CA ALA A 60 16.64 15.79 -8.03
C ALA A 60 16.50 14.26 -8.06
N ALA A 61 16.06 13.63 -6.97
CA ALA A 61 15.93 12.19 -6.88
C ALA A 61 14.67 11.63 -7.59
N ASN A 62 13.51 12.29 -7.43
CA ASN A 62 12.22 11.74 -7.87
C ASN A 62 11.34 12.77 -8.62
N GLY A 63 11.91 13.89 -9.04
CA GLY A 63 11.17 14.98 -9.69
C GLY A 63 10.06 15.56 -8.82
N VAL A 64 8.94 15.92 -9.46
CA VAL A 64 7.75 16.48 -8.77
C VAL A 64 7.16 15.49 -7.77
N ALA A 65 7.24 14.17 -8.04
CA ALA A 65 6.74 13.14 -7.14
C ALA A 65 7.49 13.12 -5.80
N GLY A 66 8.79 13.45 -5.81
CA GLY A 66 9.63 13.55 -4.61
C GLY A 66 9.23 14.66 -3.65
N LEU A 67 8.66 15.75 -4.17
CA LEU A 67 8.18 16.87 -3.35
C LEU A 67 6.87 16.56 -2.61
N GLY A 68 6.20 15.47 -2.99
CA GLY A 68 5.00 14.97 -2.33
C GLY A 68 5.24 14.53 -0.89
N LYS A 69 4.16 14.16 -0.20
CA LYS A 69 4.25 13.61 1.15
C LYS A 69 4.84 12.19 1.06
N SER A 70 6.02 11.99 1.62
CA SER A 70 6.59 10.64 1.76
C SER A 70 5.61 9.75 2.55
N VAL A 71 5.34 8.56 2.02
CA VAL A 71 4.45 7.59 2.65
C VAL A 71 5.09 7.13 3.95
N PRO A 72 4.39 7.20 5.10
CA PRO A 72 4.96 6.74 6.37
C PRO A 72 5.24 5.23 6.33
N GLY A 73 6.44 4.85 6.75
CA GLY A 73 6.81 3.46 6.98
C GLY A 73 7.43 2.73 5.78
N PRO A 74 7.92 1.50 5.99
CA PRO A 74 8.46 0.66 4.92
C PRO A 74 7.37 0.34 3.89
N GLN A 75 7.77 0.26 2.61
CA GLN A 75 6.87 -0.23 1.56
C GLN A 75 6.44 -1.66 1.91
N ALA A 76 5.14 -1.96 1.76
CA ALA A 76 4.63 -3.31 2.02
C ALA A 76 5.29 -4.31 1.06
N SER A 77 5.85 -5.39 1.61
CA SER A 77 6.56 -6.43 0.84
C SER A 77 5.69 -7.10 -0.23
N GLN A 78 4.38 -7.16 -0.01
CA GLN A 78 3.43 -7.72 -0.95
C GLN A 78 2.31 -6.74 -1.28
N THR A 79 1.97 -6.66 -2.56
CA THR A 79 0.78 -5.95 -3.02
C THR A 79 -0.50 -6.69 -2.56
N PRO A 80 -1.64 -5.99 -2.41
CA PRO A 80 -2.91 -6.65 -2.08
C PRO A 80 -3.29 -7.73 -3.11
N ALA A 81 -2.92 -7.53 -4.37
CA ALA A 81 -3.10 -8.52 -5.43
C ALA A 81 -2.28 -9.80 -5.17
N GLN A 82 -1.00 -9.68 -4.79
CA GLN A 82 -0.14 -10.84 -4.48
C GLN A 82 -0.69 -11.64 -3.29
N ARG A 83 -1.16 -10.97 -2.23
CA ARG A 83 -1.81 -11.65 -1.09
C ARG A 83 -3.05 -12.43 -1.53
N ARG A 84 -3.84 -11.85 -2.43
CA ARG A 84 -5.05 -12.51 -2.94
C ARG A 84 -4.71 -13.74 -3.78
N ILE A 85 -3.68 -13.66 -4.62
CA ILE A 85 -3.17 -14.79 -5.40
C ILE A 85 -2.74 -15.92 -4.47
N GLU A 86 -1.91 -15.63 -3.46
CA GLU A 86 -1.43 -16.64 -2.51
C GLU A 86 -2.59 -17.34 -1.77
N GLN A 87 -3.59 -16.57 -1.34
CA GLN A 87 -4.80 -17.12 -0.72
C GLN A 87 -5.56 -18.03 -1.68
N LEU A 88 -5.81 -17.57 -2.91
CA LEU A 88 -6.55 -18.33 -3.91
C LEU A 88 -5.82 -19.62 -4.29
N GLU A 89 -4.50 -19.59 -4.43
CA GLU A 89 -3.72 -20.79 -4.70
C GLU A 89 -3.81 -21.81 -3.56
N LYS A 90 -3.80 -21.35 -2.31
CA LYS A 90 -3.96 -22.22 -1.13
C LYS A 90 -5.34 -22.87 -1.11
N GLU A 91 -6.38 -22.10 -1.41
CA GLU A 91 -7.76 -22.60 -1.51
C GLU A 91 -7.90 -23.60 -2.67
N ASN A 92 -7.33 -23.30 -3.83
CA ASN A 92 -7.37 -24.16 -5.01
C ASN A 92 -6.66 -25.50 -4.73
N ARG A 93 -5.47 -25.47 -4.11
CA ARG A 93 -4.76 -26.69 -3.65
C ARG A 93 -5.60 -27.52 -2.68
N ARG A 94 -6.31 -26.87 -1.75
CA ARG A 94 -7.18 -27.57 -0.79
C ARG A 94 -8.37 -28.24 -1.50
N LEU A 95 -9.04 -27.51 -2.38
CA LEU A 95 -10.19 -28.00 -3.12
C LEU A 95 -9.81 -29.16 -4.05
N ASN A 96 -8.68 -29.07 -4.76
CA ASN A 96 -8.20 -30.16 -5.60
C ASN A 96 -7.90 -31.44 -4.81
N ARG A 97 -7.36 -31.32 -3.59
CA ARG A 97 -7.18 -32.50 -2.71
C ARG A 97 -8.50 -33.12 -2.30
N GLN A 98 -9.50 -32.31 -1.94
CA GLN A 98 -10.84 -32.81 -1.59
C GLN A 98 -11.52 -33.49 -2.78
N LEU A 99 -11.41 -32.92 -3.98
CA LEU A 99 -11.92 -33.53 -5.21
C LEU A 99 -11.23 -34.86 -5.51
N ALA A 100 -9.90 -34.94 -5.35
CA ALA A 100 -9.16 -36.20 -5.52
C ALA A 100 -9.68 -37.28 -4.56
N MET A 101 -9.82 -36.98 -3.27
CA MET A 101 -10.35 -37.92 -2.28
C MET A 101 -11.78 -38.37 -2.60
N ALA A 102 -12.64 -37.44 -3.06
CA ALA A 102 -14.01 -37.76 -3.44
C ALA A 102 -14.05 -38.69 -4.67
N ASN A 103 -13.20 -38.43 -5.67
CA ASN A 103 -13.08 -39.27 -6.85
C ASN A 103 -12.55 -40.66 -6.50
N ASP A 104 -11.55 -40.76 -5.62
CA ASP A 104 -11.03 -42.05 -5.15
C ASP A 104 -12.13 -42.88 -4.46
N CYS A 105 -12.97 -42.23 -3.63
CA CYS A 105 -14.11 -42.86 -2.99
C CYS A 105 -15.14 -43.38 -4.02
N LEU A 106 -15.47 -42.56 -5.02
CA LEU A 106 -16.38 -42.95 -6.11
C LEU A 106 -15.83 -44.14 -6.91
N ASP A 107 -14.52 -44.17 -7.18
CA ASP A 107 -13.90 -45.27 -7.90
C ASP A 107 -13.88 -46.57 -7.09
N LEU A 108 -13.69 -46.50 -5.77
CA LEU A 108 -13.86 -47.65 -4.88
C LEU A 108 -15.29 -48.19 -4.92
N GLN A 109 -16.30 -47.30 -4.83
CA GLN A 109 -17.72 -47.70 -4.93
C GLN A 109 -18.02 -48.39 -6.26
N LYS A 110 -17.59 -47.80 -7.39
CA LYS A 110 -17.78 -48.39 -8.73
C LYS A 110 -17.14 -49.78 -8.84
N LYS A 111 -15.92 -49.95 -8.32
CA LYS A 111 -15.23 -51.25 -8.33
C LYS A 111 -15.98 -52.29 -7.50
N ALA A 112 -16.46 -51.92 -6.30
CA ALA A 112 -17.24 -52.81 -5.45
C ALA A 112 -18.55 -53.25 -6.12
N PHE A 113 -19.29 -52.31 -6.72
CA PHE A 113 -20.50 -52.65 -7.48
C PHE A 113 -20.22 -53.56 -8.67
N SER A 114 -19.13 -53.31 -9.43
CA SER A 114 -18.75 -54.19 -10.54
C SER A 114 -18.39 -55.60 -10.08
N MET A 115 -17.74 -55.75 -8.92
CA MET A 115 -17.47 -57.07 -8.35
C MET A 115 -18.77 -57.78 -7.92
N LEU A 116 -19.69 -57.07 -7.28
CA LEU A 116 -20.98 -57.62 -6.85
C LEU A 116 -21.84 -58.06 -8.04
N ASP A 117 -21.88 -57.24 -9.10
CA ASP A 117 -22.59 -57.57 -10.35
C ASP A 117 -22.03 -58.83 -11.01
N ARG A 118 -20.69 -59.01 -11.05
CA ARG A 118 -20.06 -60.24 -11.55
C ARG A 118 -20.41 -61.48 -10.71
N VAL A 119 -20.51 -61.34 -9.40
CA VAL A 119 -20.90 -62.46 -8.51
C VAL A 119 -22.37 -62.81 -8.70
N SER A 120 -23.24 -61.81 -8.80
CA SER A 120 -24.68 -62.00 -9.05
C SER A 120 -24.93 -62.68 -10.40
N ASN A 121 -24.28 -62.19 -11.45
CA ASN A 121 -24.46 -62.70 -12.82
C ASN A 121 -23.70 -64.01 -13.08
N GLY A 122 -22.78 -64.39 -12.19
CA GLY A 122 -22.05 -65.67 -12.25
C GLY A 122 -22.72 -66.82 -11.52
N CYS A 123 -23.86 -66.57 -10.85
CA CYS A 123 -24.62 -67.59 -10.09
C CYS A 123 -25.78 -68.22 -10.91
N ASP A 124 -26.00 -67.76 -12.14
CA ASP A 124 -27.02 -68.30 -13.06
C ASP A 124 -26.39 -69.25 -14.10
N VAL A 125 -25.86 -70.40 -13.68
CA VAL A 125 -25.65 -71.63 -14.50
C VAL A 125 -25.80 -72.87 -13.62
#